data_AF-A0AA96WEP6-F1
#
_entry.id   AF-A0AA96WEP6-F1
#
_cell.length_a   1.000
_cell.length_b   1.000
_cell.length_c   1.000
_cell.angle_alpha   90.00
_cell.angle_beta   90.00
_cell.angle_gamma   90.00
#
_symmetry.space_group_name_H-M   'P 1'
#
loop_
_entity.id
_entity.type
_entity.pdbx_description
1 polymer ?
#
loop_
_entity_poly.entity_id
_entity_poly.type
_entity_poly.pdbx_seq_one_letter_code
_entity_poly.pdbx_strand_id
1 'polypeptide(L)'
;MSWEKRDEFKQWWTTNGSVWREQLRAVTIEHRNIGHDWPFNQEQKELLNQYYDANLLLVDCLNSDCYVSREVREKIEATLLLPLPPKSPSPGGL
;
A
#
# COMPACT_ATOMS: atom_id res chain seq x y z
N MET A 1 -6.26 29.86 -26.37
CA MET A 1 -4.89 29.38 -26.07
C MET A 1 -4.76 28.40 -24.88
N SER A 2 -5.40 28.58 -23.71
CA SER A 2 -5.32 27.59 -22.59
C SER A 2 -6.32 26.43 -22.71
N TRP A 3 -7.51 26.71 -23.26
CA TRP A 3 -8.62 25.76 -23.33
C TRP A 3 -8.50 24.75 -24.47
N GLU A 4 -7.94 25.16 -25.62
CA GLU A 4 -7.71 24.29 -26.78
C GLU A 4 -6.83 23.09 -26.40
N LYS A 5 -5.74 23.31 -25.65
CA LYS A 5 -4.87 22.21 -25.15
C LYS A 5 -5.59 21.26 -24.19
N ARG A 6 -6.55 21.78 -23.40
CA ARG A 6 -7.36 20.93 -22.51
C ARG A 6 -8.33 20.06 -23.30
N ASP A 7 -8.92 20.60 -24.36
CA ASP A 7 -9.89 19.87 -25.17
C ASP A 7 -9.20 18.86 -26.10
N GLU A 8 -8.03 19.16 -26.64
CA GLU A 8 -7.15 18.20 -27.34
C GLU A 8 -6.76 17.04 -26.42
N PHE A 9 -6.33 17.33 -25.18
CA PHE A 9 -5.99 16.28 -24.22
C PHE A 9 -7.20 15.40 -23.86
N LYS A 10 -8.38 15.98 -23.66
CA LYS A 10 -9.61 15.21 -23.39
C LYS A 10 -9.97 14.30 -24.56
N GLN A 11 -9.88 14.79 -25.79
CA GLN A 11 -10.13 14.00 -26.99
C GLN A 11 -9.13 12.85 -27.08
N TRP A 12 -7.83 13.14 -26.91
CA TRP A 12 -6.79 12.11 -26.89
C TRP A 12 -7.04 11.07 -25.79
N TRP A 13 -7.37 11.49 -24.57
CA TRP A 13 -7.64 10.60 -23.44
C TRP A 13 -8.85 9.70 -23.69
N THR A 14 -9.88 10.23 -24.33
CA THR A 14 -11.09 9.47 -24.69
C THR A 14 -10.76 8.35 -25.69
N THR A 15 -9.87 8.62 -26.64
CA THR A 15 -9.49 7.64 -27.66
C THR A 15 -8.39 6.66 -27.20
N ASN A 16 -7.41 7.13 -26.43
CA ASN A 16 -6.17 6.39 -26.16
C ASN A 16 -5.98 6.01 -24.68
N GLY A 17 -6.71 6.65 -23.77
CA GLY A 17 -6.46 6.56 -22.33
C GLY A 17 -6.58 5.13 -21.78
N SER A 18 -7.48 4.31 -22.32
CA SER A 18 -7.60 2.91 -21.90
C SER A 18 -6.34 2.10 -22.24
N VAL A 19 -5.88 2.16 -23.50
CA VAL A 19 -4.67 1.46 -23.96
C VAL A 19 -3.44 1.97 -23.21
N TRP A 20 -3.33 3.29 -23.06
CA TRP A 20 -2.22 3.90 -22.34
C TRP A 20 -2.17 3.46 -20.87
N ARG A 21 -3.32 3.37 -20.18
CA ARG A 21 -3.37 2.87 -18.79
C ARG A 21 -2.89 1.43 -18.67
N GLU A 22 -3.29 0.54 -19.59
CA GLU A 22 -2.82 -0.85 -19.56
C GLU A 22 -1.32 -0.98 -19.85
N GLN A 23 -0.79 -0.18 -20.78
CA GLN A 23 0.65 -0.13 -21.04
C GLN A 23 1.43 0.38 -19.83
N LEU A 24 0.95 1.45 -19.20
CA LEU A 24 1.57 1.96 -17.97
C LEU A 24 1.51 0.90 -16.86
N ARG A 25 0.36 0.25 -16.70
CA ARG A 25 0.16 -0.81 -15.71
C ARG A 25 1.13 -1.97 -15.91
N ALA A 26 1.35 -2.41 -17.14
CA ALA A 26 2.32 -3.45 -17.45
C ALA A 26 3.74 -3.06 -17.02
N VAL A 27 4.17 -1.84 -17.35
CA VAL A 27 5.48 -1.29 -16.97
C VAL A 27 5.61 -1.17 -15.44
N THR A 28 4.56 -0.74 -14.73
CA THR A 28 4.59 -0.64 -13.26
C THR A 28 4.59 -2.00 -12.59
N ILE A 29 3.89 -3.00 -13.16
CA ILE A 29 3.94 -4.38 -12.65
C ILE A 29 5.36 -4.93 -12.84
N GLU A 30 5.94 -4.79 -14.03
CA GLU A 30 7.25 -5.34 -14.37
C GLU A 30 8.37 -4.72 -13.52
N HIS A 31 8.42 -3.39 -13.42
CA HIS A 31 9.58 -2.70 -12.83
C HIS A 31 9.37 -2.19 -11.41
N ARG A 32 8.13 -2.20 -10.90
CA ARG A 32 7.80 -1.73 -9.55
C ARG A 32 7.00 -2.74 -8.75
N ASN A 33 6.51 -3.82 -9.36
CA ASN A 33 5.63 -4.79 -8.73
C ASN A 33 4.32 -4.14 -8.20
N ILE A 34 3.85 -3.08 -8.87
CA ILE A 34 2.65 -2.31 -8.49
C ILE A 34 1.61 -2.40 -9.61
N GLY A 35 0.33 -2.52 -9.23
CA GLY A 35 -0.80 -2.51 -10.17
C GLY A 35 -1.37 -3.90 -10.47
N HIS A 36 -0.96 -4.94 -9.75
CA HIS A 36 -1.54 -6.28 -9.85
C HIS A 36 -3.04 -6.29 -9.53
N ASP A 37 -3.78 -7.15 -10.23
CA ASP A 37 -5.16 -7.47 -9.86
C ASP A 37 -5.12 -8.43 -8.68
N TRP A 38 -5.05 -7.89 -7.46
CA TRP A 38 -5.08 -8.70 -6.27
C TRP A 38 -6.51 -9.24 -6.05
N PRO A 39 -6.73 -10.57 -6.07
CA PRO A 39 -8.06 -11.15 -5.97
C PRO A 39 -8.53 -11.23 -4.50
N PHE A 40 -8.40 -10.14 -3.74
CA PHE A 40 -8.78 -10.11 -2.34
C PHE A 40 -10.30 -10.09 -2.17
N ASN A 41 -10.80 -10.96 -1.30
CA ASN A 41 -12.17 -10.88 -0.82
C ASN A 41 -12.33 -9.69 0.16
N GLN A 42 -13.57 -9.43 0.59
CA GLN A 42 -13.86 -8.29 1.45
C GLN A 42 -13.17 -8.39 2.83
N GLU A 43 -13.18 -9.58 3.44
CA GLU A 43 -12.53 -9.84 4.74
C GLU A 43 -11.01 -9.61 4.67
N GLN A 44 -10.37 -10.02 3.58
CA GLN A 44 -8.93 -9.79 3.34
C GLN A 44 -8.60 -8.31 3.19
N LYS A 45 -9.47 -7.53 2.52
CA LYS A 45 -9.30 -6.08 2.41
C LYS A 45 -9.44 -5.39 3.77
N GLU A 46 -10.42 -5.82 4.56
CA GLU A 46 -10.62 -5.31 5.92
C GLU A 46 -9.42 -5.64 6.82
N LEU A 47 -8.87 -6.85 6.71
CA LEU A 47 -7.67 -7.24 7.45
C LEU A 47 -6.45 -6.39 7.05
N LEU A 48 -6.29 -6.09 5.76
CA LEU A 48 -5.23 -5.20 5.28
C LEU A 48 -5.40 -3.77 5.81
N ASN A 49 -6.63 -3.25 5.85
CA ASN A 49 -6.92 -1.94 6.43
C ASN A 49 -6.59 -1.91 7.92
N GLN A 50 -7.00 -2.92 8.69
CA GLN A 50 -6.67 -3.02 10.12
C GLN A 50 -5.16 -3.08 10.36
N TYR A 51 -4.43 -3.85 9.53
CA TYR A 51 -2.97 -3.89 9.58
C TYR A 51 -2.36 -2.52 9.30
N TYR A 52 -2.84 -1.81 8.28
CA TYR A 52 -2.39 -0.47 7.95
C TYR A 52 -2.67 0.52 9.09
N ASP A 53 -3.89 0.55 9.62
CA ASP A 53 -4.32 1.45 10.69
C ASP A 53 -3.50 1.22 11.97
N ALA A 54 -3.22 -0.03 12.32
CA ALA A 54 -2.39 -0.37 13.47
C ALA A 54 -0.93 0.11 13.32
N ASN A 55 -0.35 -0.03 12.12
CA ASN A 55 1.01 0.46 11.85
C ASN A 55 1.06 1.99 11.79
N LEU A 56 0.02 2.64 11.25
CA LEU A 56 -0.10 4.10 11.27
C LEU A 56 -0.14 4.62 12.70
N LEU A 57 -0.99 4.03 13.56
CA LEU A 57 -1.04 4.38 14.97
C LEU A 57 0.31 4.20 15.67
N LEU A 58 1.04 3.12 15.35
CA LEU A 58 2.36 2.87 15.90
C LEU A 58 3.38 3.95 15.48
N VAL A 59 3.34 4.38 14.23
CA VAL A 59 4.16 5.51 13.73
C VAL A 59 3.81 6.80 14.45
N ASP A 60 2.52 7.10 14.61
CA ASP A 60 2.06 8.29 15.32
C ASP A 60 2.53 8.28 16.78
N CYS A 61 2.46 7.12 17.46
CA CYS A 61 3.02 6.96 18.79
C CYS A 61 4.54 7.20 18.81
N LEU A 62 5.29 6.62 17.87
CA LEU A 62 6.73 6.84 17.78
C LEU A 62 7.11 8.29 17.45
N ASN A 63 6.28 9.03 16.74
CA ASN A 63 6.55 10.42 16.40
C ASN A 63 6.04 11.42 17.45
N SER A 64 5.31 10.95 18.46
CA SER A 64 4.93 11.74 19.64
C SER A 64 6.06 11.84 20.66
N ASP A 65 5.83 12.50 21.80
CA ASP A 65 6.75 12.56 22.95
C ASP A 65 6.91 11.21 23.68
N CYS A 66 6.61 10.09 23.00
CA CYS A 66 6.77 8.74 23.53
C CYS A 66 8.26 8.44 23.77
N TYR A 67 8.60 8.15 25.02
CA TYR A 67 9.93 7.69 25.36
C TYR A 67 10.06 6.18 25.10
N VAL A 68 10.89 5.83 24.13
CA VAL A 68 11.35 4.46 23.84
C VAL A 68 12.87 4.47 23.74
N SER A 69 13.53 3.39 24.16
CA SER A 69 14.97 3.28 23.95
C SER A 69 15.27 3.27 22.46
N ARG A 70 16.46 3.75 22.09
CA ARG A 70 16.93 3.76 20.70
C ARG A 70 16.88 2.37 20.06
N GLU A 71 17.33 1.36 20.80
CA GLU A 71 17.35 -0.03 20.34
C GLU A 71 15.94 -0.56 20.06
N VAL A 72 14.97 -0.24 20.92
CA VAL A 72 13.57 -0.63 20.72
C VAL A 72 12.97 0.09 19.50
N ARG A 73 13.23 1.39 19.34
CA ARG A 73 12.76 2.15 18.17
C ARG A 73 13.30 1.59 16.87
N GLU A 74 14.61 1.36 16.78
CA GLU A 74 15.25 0.81 15.58
C GLU A 74 14.65 -0.56 15.20
N LYS A 75 14.36 -1.41 16.20
CA LYS A 75 13.69 -2.69 15.98
C LYS A 75 12.25 -2.54 15.46
N ILE A 76 11.49 -1.58 16.01
CA ILE A 76 10.11 -1.33 15.55
C ILE A 76 10.15 -0.82 14.10
N GLU A 77 10.96 0.20 13.80
CA GLU A 77 11.07 0.78 12.46
C GLU A 77 11.53 -0.27 11.43
N ALA A 78 12.47 -1.14 11.79
CA ALA A 78 12.94 -2.22 10.92
C ALA A 78 11.87 -3.28 10.61
N THR A 79 10.77 -3.34 11.38
CA THR A 79 9.73 -4.37 11.25
C THR A 79 8.36 -3.82 10.85
N LEU A 80 8.21 -2.49 10.79
CA LEU A 80 6.94 -1.74 10.72
C LEU A 80 6.03 -2.06 9.53
N LEU A 81 6.52 -2.71 8.48
CA LEU A 81 5.70 -3.12 7.33
C LEU A 81 6.15 -4.49 6.79
N LEU A 82 6.86 -5.26 7.61
CA LEU A 82 7.26 -6.59 7.23
C LEU A 82 6.08 -7.56 7.34
N PRO A 83 5.98 -8.56 6.45
CA PRO A 83 5.04 -9.65 6.61
C PRO A 83 5.29 -10.28 7.98
N LEU A 84 4.26 -10.29 8.83
CA LEU A 84 4.36 -11.03 10.09
C LEU A 84 4.62 -12.51 9.76
N PRO A 85 5.53 -13.19 10.47
CA PRO A 85 5.64 -14.63 10.32
C PRO A 85 4.26 -15.25 10.62
N PRO A 86 3.88 -16.32 9.89
CA PRO A 86 2.59 -16.96 10.06
C PRO A 86 2.39 -17.27 11.55
N LYS A 87 1.20 -16.93 12.05
CA LYS A 87 0.82 -17.15 13.45
C LYS A 87 1.06 -18.63 13.75
N SER A 88 2.10 -18.94 14.54
CA SER A 88 2.33 -20.30 15.01
C SER A 88 1.07 -20.76 15.75
N PRO A 89 0.57 -22.00 15.52
CA PRO A 89 -0.60 -22.48 16.23
C PRO A 89 -0.34 -22.36 17.74
N SER A 90 -1.27 -21.71 18.45
CA SER A 90 -1.21 -21.60 19.90
C SER A 90 -1.23 -23.01 20.50
N PRO A 91 -0.26 -23.37 21.36
CA PRO A 91 -0.19 -24.70 21.97
C PRO A 91 -1.21 -24.89 23.11
N GLY A 92 -2.47 -24.49 22.92
CA GLY A 92 -3.45 -24.41 24.00
C GLY A 92 -4.92 -24.52 23.60
N GLY A 93 -5.23 -25.30 22.57
CA GLY A 93 -6.61 -25.71 22.28
C GLY A 93 -6.86 -27.16 22.70
N LEU A 94 -7.15 -27.36 23.99
CA LEU A 94 -7.87 -28.53 24.52
C LEU A 94 -9.11 -28.01 25.23
#